data_AF-A0A1H3QXY6-F1
#
_entry.id   AF-A0A1H3QXY6-F1
#
_cell.length_a   1.000
_cell.length_b   1.000
_cell.length_c   1.000
_cell.angle_alpha   90.00
_cell.angle_beta   90.00
_cell.angle_gamma   90.00
#
_symmetry.space_group_name_H-M   'P 1'
#
loop_
_entity.id
_entity.type
_entity.pdbx_description
1 polymer ?
#
loop_
_entity_poly.entity_id
_entity_poly.type
_entity_poly.pdbx_seq_one_letter_code
_entity_poly.pdbx_strand_id
1 'polypeptide(L)'
;MSLKESDDFEVDQRIQELRDELDGLRRALRTRATIEQAMGVLIVAQRCGPDQAFRTLVRLSQQHNIKLHRIAQMLVRLASTVPPEKLEPLLRQAIASSPQIEDGDPLWTPDGDLLDRARALLETESVPALASLYELLVDRGWLPPYEVLAGLGNHDSSA
;
A
#
# COMPACT_ATOMS: atom_id res chain seq x y z
N MET A 1 3.80 9.00 45.90
CA MET A 1 3.02 9.61 44.79
C MET A 1 3.91 10.13 43.67
N SER A 2 5.03 10.83 43.98
CA SER A 2 5.89 11.48 42.98
C SER A 2 6.67 10.61 41.97
N LEU A 3 6.85 9.30 42.22
CA LEU A 3 7.62 8.42 41.32
C LEU A 3 6.76 7.83 40.19
N LYS A 4 5.47 7.53 40.48
CA LYS A 4 4.53 6.94 39.50
C LYS A 4 4.10 7.96 38.43
N GLU A 5 3.94 9.23 38.83
CA GLU A 5 3.62 10.32 37.89
C GLU A 5 4.78 10.64 36.94
N SER A 6 6.03 10.37 37.35
CA SER A 6 7.21 10.58 36.49
C SER A 6 7.38 9.46 35.45
N ASP A 7 7.13 8.21 35.85
CA ASP A 7 7.12 7.06 34.92
C ASP A 7 5.98 7.18 33.90
N ASP A 8 4.77 7.58 34.33
CA ASP A 8 3.62 7.76 33.42
C ASP A 8 3.89 8.89 32.38
N PHE A 9 4.55 9.99 32.79
CA PHE A 9 4.91 11.08 31.88
C PHE A 9 5.99 10.67 30.85
N GLU A 10 6.98 9.88 31.27
CA GLU A 10 8.03 9.36 30.37
C GLU A 10 7.43 8.37 29.36
N VAL A 11 6.50 7.52 29.79
CA VAL A 11 5.76 6.60 28.91
C VAL A 11 4.88 7.36 27.92
N ASP A 12 4.13 8.37 28.37
CA ASP A 12 3.28 9.19 27.50
C ASP A 12 4.10 9.95 26.44
N GLN A 13 5.23 10.53 26.84
CA GLN A 13 6.15 11.17 25.91
C GLN A 13 6.67 10.17 24.88
N ARG A 14 7.08 8.97 25.32
CA ARG A 14 7.59 7.94 24.43
C ARG A 14 6.53 7.44 23.45
N ILE A 15 5.29 7.28 23.91
CA ILE A 15 4.15 6.93 23.06
C ILE A 15 3.92 8.02 22.00
N GLN A 16 4.01 9.29 22.36
CA GLN A 16 3.82 10.39 21.42
C GLN A 16 4.91 10.43 20.35
N GLU A 17 6.17 10.24 20.71
CA GLU A 17 7.29 10.17 19.76
C GLU A 17 7.10 9.03 18.74
N LEU A 18 6.71 7.85 19.22
CA LEU A 18 6.45 6.69 18.36
C LEU A 18 5.26 6.93 17.42
N ARG A 19 4.21 7.61 17.89
CA ARG A 19 3.06 7.99 17.05
C ARG A 19 3.48 8.94 15.93
N ASP A 20 4.27 9.96 16.25
CA ASP A 20 4.75 10.93 15.26
C ASP A 20 5.66 10.27 14.21
N GLU A 21 6.53 9.35 14.63
CA GLU A 21 7.39 8.57 13.75
C GLU A 21 6.56 7.65 12.82
N LEU A 22 5.60 6.91 13.38
CA LEU A 22 4.69 6.07 12.62
C LEU A 22 3.91 6.88 11.59
N ASP A 23 3.44 8.07 11.94
CA ASP A 23 2.71 8.95 11.02
C ASP A 23 3.63 9.55 9.94
N GLY A 24 4.90 9.80 10.25
CA GLY A 24 5.94 10.15 9.29
C GLY A 24 6.14 9.03 8.25
N LEU A 25 6.35 7.80 8.72
CA LEU A 25 6.54 6.62 7.88
C LEU A 25 5.31 6.32 7.01
N ARG A 26 4.11 6.37 7.60
CA ARG A 26 2.84 6.21 6.90
C ARG A 26 2.70 7.20 5.76
N ARG A 27 2.99 8.49 5.99
CA ARG A 27 2.94 9.53 4.94
C ARG A 27 3.96 9.28 3.83
N ALA A 28 5.17 8.83 4.17
CA ALA A 28 6.20 8.50 3.19
C ALA A 28 5.78 7.32 2.32
N LEU A 29 5.27 6.25 2.91
CA LEU A 29 4.78 5.07 2.21
C LEU A 29 3.62 5.39 1.27
N ARG A 30 2.62 6.16 1.75
CA ARG A 30 1.49 6.60 0.92
C ARG A 30 1.96 7.38 -0.32
N THR A 31 2.93 8.26 -0.10
CA THR A 31 3.50 9.10 -1.17
C THR A 31 4.19 8.24 -2.20
N ARG A 32 5.01 7.27 -1.77
CA ARG A 32 5.71 6.34 -2.67
C ARG A 32 4.72 5.50 -3.47
N ALA A 33 3.75 4.86 -2.80
CA ALA A 33 2.73 4.04 -3.47
C ALA A 33 1.98 4.82 -4.56
N THR A 34 1.59 6.07 -4.26
CA THR A 34 0.89 6.92 -5.23
C THR A 34 1.77 7.28 -6.44
N ILE A 35 3.07 7.50 -6.22
CA ILE A 35 4.02 7.79 -7.30
C ILE A 35 4.21 6.56 -8.20
N GLU A 36 4.36 5.36 -7.62
CA GLU A 36 4.49 4.11 -8.39
C GLU A 36 3.23 3.82 -9.24
N GLN A 37 2.04 4.04 -8.69
CA GLN A 37 0.78 3.92 -9.46
C GLN A 37 0.76 4.89 -10.65
N ALA A 38 1.13 6.16 -10.43
CA ALA A 38 1.21 7.16 -11.49
C ALA A 38 2.27 6.80 -12.55
N MET A 39 3.40 6.22 -12.14
CA MET A 39 4.39 5.68 -13.07
C MET A 39 3.79 4.58 -13.94
N GLY A 40 3.04 3.64 -13.36
CA GLY A 40 2.34 2.59 -14.10
C GLY A 40 1.43 3.14 -15.21
N VAL A 41 0.67 4.21 -14.90
CA VAL A 41 -0.16 4.91 -15.90
C VAL A 41 0.68 5.43 -17.07
N LEU A 42 1.82 6.06 -16.79
CA LEU A 42 2.71 6.59 -17.84
C LEU A 42 3.40 5.49 -18.65
N ILE A 43 3.80 4.39 -18.02
CA ILE A 43 4.38 3.22 -18.69
C ILE A 43 3.44 2.72 -19.77
N VAL A 44 2.15 2.54 -19.43
CA VAL A 44 1.13 2.11 -20.40
C VAL A 44 0.89 3.18 -21.46
N ALA A 45 0.72 4.44 -21.06
CA ALA A 45 0.38 5.52 -21.97
C ALA A 45 1.50 5.86 -22.97
N GLN A 46 2.76 5.75 -22.56
CA GLN A 46 3.93 6.16 -23.35
C GLN A 46 4.77 4.97 -23.85
N ARG A 47 4.42 3.74 -23.47
CA ARG A 47 5.18 2.51 -23.76
C ARG A 47 6.66 2.65 -23.37
N CYS A 48 6.91 3.15 -22.17
CA CYS A 48 8.24 3.44 -21.66
C CYS A 48 8.61 2.59 -20.44
N GLY A 49 9.91 2.53 -20.10
CA GLY A 49 10.37 1.90 -18.85
C GLY A 49 10.10 2.76 -17.59
N PRO A 50 10.25 2.18 -16.40
CA PRO A 50 9.95 2.84 -15.12
C PRO A 50 10.79 4.11 -14.90
N ASP A 51 12.08 4.09 -15.24
CA ASP A 51 12.95 5.27 -15.10
C ASP A 51 12.47 6.46 -15.93
N GLN A 52 11.97 6.19 -17.14
CA GLN A 52 11.47 7.24 -18.03
C GLN A 52 10.12 7.78 -17.55
N ALA A 53 9.26 6.91 -16.98
CA ALA A 53 8.02 7.32 -16.36
C ALA A 53 8.28 8.23 -15.15
N PHE A 54 9.21 7.86 -14.26
CA PHE A 54 9.58 8.70 -13.11
C PHE A 54 10.15 10.06 -13.54
N ARG A 55 11.10 10.07 -14.49
CA ARG A 55 11.63 11.32 -15.05
C ARG A 55 10.55 12.20 -15.65
N THR A 56 9.52 11.60 -16.25
CA THR A 56 8.37 12.34 -16.77
C THR A 56 7.54 12.96 -15.65
N LEU A 57 7.26 12.25 -14.56
CA LEU A 57 6.60 12.85 -13.39
C LEU A 57 7.41 14.01 -12.81
N VAL A 58 8.73 13.85 -12.68
CA VAL A 58 9.62 14.92 -12.20
C VAL A 58 9.57 16.13 -13.13
N ARG A 59 9.64 15.92 -14.45
CA ARG A 59 9.53 16.98 -15.45
C ARG A 59 8.19 17.73 -15.32
N LEU A 60 7.07 17.01 -15.23
CA LEU A 60 5.74 17.61 -15.06
C LEU A 60 5.63 18.39 -13.74
N SER A 61 6.18 17.84 -12.66
CA SER A 61 6.25 18.51 -11.35
C SER A 61 6.99 19.84 -11.43
N GLN A 62 8.14 19.86 -12.10
CA GLN A 62 8.95 21.07 -12.30
C GLN A 62 8.27 22.06 -13.24
N GLN A 63 7.78 21.60 -14.39
CA GLN A 63 7.11 22.43 -15.40
C GLN A 63 5.90 23.18 -14.84
N HIS A 64 5.14 22.53 -13.95
CA HIS A 64 3.95 23.13 -13.34
C HIS A 64 4.21 23.71 -11.94
N ASN A 65 5.41 23.59 -11.39
CA ASN A 65 5.76 23.97 -10.01
C ASN A 65 4.79 23.38 -8.97
N ILE A 66 4.41 22.11 -9.14
CA ILE A 66 3.52 21.37 -8.23
C ILE A 66 4.30 20.22 -7.64
N LYS A 67 4.18 19.99 -6.32
CA LYS A 67 4.83 18.86 -5.63
C LYS A 67 4.54 17.54 -6.35
N LEU A 68 5.58 16.75 -6.62
CA LEU A 68 5.52 15.47 -7.36
C LEU A 68 4.34 14.58 -6.96
N HIS A 69 4.13 14.38 -5.66
CA HIS A 69 3.04 13.55 -5.13
C HIS A 69 1.63 14.03 -5.53
N ARG A 70 1.45 15.34 -5.82
CA ARG A 70 0.16 15.92 -6.23
C ARG A 70 -0.06 15.66 -7.70
N ILE A 71 0.97 15.82 -8.54
CA ILE A 71 0.93 15.43 -9.95
C ILE A 71 0.58 13.94 -10.06
N ALA A 72 1.24 13.09 -9.26
CA ALA A 72 0.93 11.66 -9.20
C ALA A 72 -0.53 11.39 -8.84
N GLN A 73 -1.05 12.01 -7.77
CA GLN A 73 -2.47 11.91 -7.39
C GLN A 73 -3.43 12.36 -8.50
N MET A 74 -3.11 13.45 -9.20
CA MET A 74 -3.92 13.95 -10.31
C MET A 74 -3.94 12.96 -11.47
N LEU A 75 -2.79 12.37 -11.80
CA LEU A 75 -2.69 11.38 -12.86
C LEU A 75 -3.44 10.09 -12.53
N VAL A 76 -3.32 9.59 -11.29
CA VAL A 76 -4.09 8.42 -10.83
C VAL A 76 -5.60 8.69 -10.89
N ARG A 77 -6.05 9.87 -10.46
CA ARG A 77 -7.47 10.28 -10.58
C ARG A 77 -7.94 10.39 -12.03
N LEU A 78 -7.08 10.82 -12.94
CA LEU A 78 -7.40 10.84 -14.36
C LEU A 78 -7.54 9.41 -14.89
N ALA A 79 -6.59 8.53 -14.54
CA ALA A 79 -6.60 7.14 -14.95
C ALA A 79 -7.82 6.37 -14.43
N SER A 80 -8.30 6.67 -13.22
CA SER A 80 -9.51 6.03 -12.67
C SER A 80 -10.80 6.37 -13.42
N THR A 81 -10.77 7.33 -14.36
CA THR A 81 -11.92 7.62 -15.24
C THR A 81 -11.92 6.77 -16.52
N VAL A 82 -10.86 6.02 -16.79
CA VAL A 82 -10.76 5.16 -17.97
C VAL A 82 -11.62 3.91 -17.74
N PRO A 83 -12.65 3.65 -18.58
CA PRO A 83 -13.49 2.47 -18.42
C PRO A 83 -12.68 1.19 -18.70
N PRO A 84 -12.97 0.09 -17.98
CA PRO A 84 -12.21 -1.17 -18.08
C PRO A 84 -12.25 -1.78 -19.49
N GLU A 85 -13.32 -1.53 -20.24
CA GLU A 85 -13.50 -2.02 -21.61
C GLU A 85 -12.42 -1.51 -22.59
N LYS A 86 -11.79 -0.36 -22.27
CA LYS A 86 -10.65 0.16 -23.05
C LYS A 86 -9.33 -0.53 -22.70
N LEU A 87 -9.23 -1.12 -21.50
CA LEU A 87 -8.04 -1.81 -21.02
C LEU A 87 -8.02 -3.27 -21.45
N GLU A 88 -9.19 -3.90 -21.56
CA GLU A 88 -9.32 -5.33 -21.84
C GLU A 88 -8.59 -5.80 -23.13
N PRO A 89 -8.67 -5.10 -24.27
CA PRO A 89 -7.94 -5.51 -25.47
C PRO A 89 -6.42 -5.44 -25.28
N LEU A 90 -5.92 -4.43 -24.55
CA LEU A 90 -4.49 -4.26 -24.26
C LEU A 90 -3.98 -5.36 -23.34
N LEU A 91 -4.77 -5.73 -22.33
CA LEU A 91 -4.45 -6.83 -21.43
C LEU A 91 -4.46 -8.17 -22.16
N ARG A 92 -5.48 -8.45 -22.98
CA ARG A 92 -5.54 -9.66 -23.82
C ARG A 92 -4.33 -9.76 -24.73
N GLN A 93 -3.95 -8.64 -25.37
CA GLN A 93 -2.75 -8.59 -26.21
C GLN A 93 -1.49 -8.88 -25.38
N ALA A 94 -1.33 -8.24 -24.22
CA ALA A 94 -0.18 -8.42 -23.34
C ALA A 94 -0.05 -9.89 -22.90
N ILE A 95 -1.14 -10.50 -22.43
CA ILE A 95 -1.22 -11.91 -22.03
C ILE A 95 -0.85 -12.82 -23.19
N ALA A 96 -1.40 -12.58 -24.39
CA ALA A 96 -1.08 -13.38 -25.57
C ALA A 96 0.39 -13.23 -26.02
N SER A 97 1.01 -12.08 -25.75
CA SER A 97 2.41 -11.78 -26.11
C SER A 97 3.44 -12.16 -25.04
N SER A 98 3.00 -12.46 -23.82
CA SER A 98 3.84 -12.94 -22.72
C SER A 98 3.68 -14.45 -22.58
N PRO A 99 4.51 -15.28 -23.22
CA PRO A 99 4.54 -16.70 -22.91
C PRO A 99 5.13 -16.82 -21.50
N GLN A 100 4.26 -17.05 -20.53
CA GLN A 100 4.59 -17.35 -19.13
C GLN A 100 5.12 -16.13 -18.36
N ILE A 101 4.23 -15.18 -18.05
CA ILE A 101 4.22 -14.72 -16.65
C ILE A 101 3.77 -15.97 -15.91
N GLU A 102 4.70 -16.68 -15.26
CA GLU A 102 4.31 -17.69 -14.30
C GLU A 102 3.33 -17.00 -13.34
N ASP A 103 2.05 -17.36 -13.43
CA ASP A 103 1.04 -16.97 -12.45
C ASP A 103 1.71 -17.16 -11.09
N GLY A 104 1.85 -16.05 -10.34
CA GLY A 104 2.90 -15.91 -9.34
C GLY A 104 3.06 -17.13 -8.45
N ASP A 105 4.29 -17.64 -8.32
CA ASP A 105 4.64 -18.87 -7.61
C ASP A 105 3.58 -19.99 -7.76
N PRO A 106 3.75 -20.99 -8.64
CA PRO A 106 2.81 -22.10 -8.84
C PRO A 106 2.53 -22.96 -7.59
N LEU A 107 3.06 -22.58 -6.42
CA LEU A 107 2.82 -23.10 -5.09
C LEU A 107 1.92 -22.24 -4.19
N TRP A 108 1.26 -21.15 -4.65
CA TRP A 108 0.31 -20.42 -3.78
C TRP A 108 -0.99 -21.22 -3.56
N THR A 109 -0.88 -22.25 -2.73
CA THR A 109 -1.98 -22.86 -2.00
C THR A 109 -1.99 -22.23 -0.60
N PRO A 110 -3.11 -21.63 -0.16
CA PRO A 110 -3.27 -21.24 1.24
C PRO A 110 -2.92 -22.43 2.13
N ASP A 111 -1.85 -22.31 2.91
CA ASP A 111 -1.50 -23.36 3.87
C ASP A 111 -2.47 -23.36 5.05
N GLY A 112 -2.41 -24.44 5.85
CA GLY A 112 -3.29 -24.61 7.01
C GLY A 112 -3.25 -23.39 7.93
N ASP A 113 -2.06 -22.85 8.18
CA ASP A 113 -1.85 -21.68 9.04
C ASP A 113 -2.58 -20.44 8.53
N LEU A 114 -2.54 -20.17 7.21
CA LEU A 114 -3.25 -19.02 6.63
C LEU A 114 -4.77 -19.19 6.76
N LEU A 115 -5.27 -20.40 6.50
CA LEU A 115 -6.69 -20.71 6.59
C LEU A 115 -7.19 -20.70 8.04
N ASP A 116 -6.37 -21.12 9.00
CA ASP A 116 -6.73 -21.14 10.41
C ASP A 116 -6.79 -19.72 10.98
N ARG A 117 -5.82 -18.86 10.64
CA ARG A 117 -5.85 -17.45 11.04
C ARG A 117 -7.00 -16.67 10.36
N ALA A 118 -7.27 -16.96 9.09
CA ALA A 118 -8.41 -16.37 8.38
C ALA A 118 -9.75 -16.82 8.98
N ARG A 119 -9.89 -18.09 9.39
CA ARG A 119 -11.08 -18.60 10.08
C ARG A 119 -11.24 -17.96 11.45
N ALA A 120 -10.19 -17.89 12.26
CA ALA A 120 -10.23 -17.22 13.56
C ALA A 120 -10.66 -15.75 13.44
N LEU A 121 -10.23 -15.06 12.37
CA LEU A 121 -10.69 -13.70 12.08
C LEU A 121 -12.18 -13.65 11.73
N LEU A 122 -12.68 -14.56 10.90
CA LEU A 122 -14.11 -14.61 10.55
C LEU A 122 -15.01 -14.98 11.74
N GLU A 123 -14.50 -15.79 12.67
CA GLU A 123 -15.25 -16.22 13.86
C GLU A 123 -15.29 -15.16 14.96
N THR A 124 -14.17 -14.46 15.16
CA THR A 124 -14.02 -13.51 16.28
C THR A 124 -14.20 -12.06 15.89
N GLU A 125 -14.03 -11.73 14.60
CA GLU A 125 -13.99 -10.37 14.04
C GLU A 125 -13.09 -9.42 14.87
N SER A 126 -12.01 -9.96 15.44
CA SER A 126 -11.19 -9.27 16.44
C SER A 126 -9.88 -8.72 15.87
N VAL A 127 -9.42 -7.59 16.43
CA VAL A 127 -8.13 -6.96 16.06
C VAL A 127 -6.93 -7.88 16.27
N PRO A 128 -6.84 -8.70 17.35
CA PRO A 128 -5.74 -9.66 17.50
C PRO A 128 -5.72 -10.75 16.43
N ALA A 129 -6.89 -11.28 16.04
CA ALA A 129 -6.98 -12.28 14.96
C ALA A 129 -6.57 -11.67 13.61
N LEU A 130 -6.94 -10.41 13.38
CA LEU A 130 -6.54 -9.63 12.21
C LEU A 130 -5.02 -9.43 12.17
N ALA A 131 -4.42 -8.96 13.27
CA ALA A 131 -2.98 -8.76 13.40
C ALA A 131 -2.21 -10.07 13.14
N SER A 132 -2.68 -11.18 13.73
CA SER A 132 -2.10 -12.50 13.52
C SER A 132 -2.11 -12.93 12.05
N LEU A 133 -3.21 -12.71 11.33
CA LEU A 133 -3.28 -12.99 9.89
C LEU A 133 -2.32 -12.08 9.09
N TYR A 134 -2.22 -10.80 9.45
CA TYR A 134 -1.31 -9.86 8.79
C TYR A 134 0.16 -10.21 8.98
N GLU A 135 0.58 -10.55 10.20
CA GLU A 135 1.96 -10.97 10.49
C GLU A 135 2.36 -12.14 9.59
N LEU A 136 1.48 -13.15 9.50
CA LEU A 136 1.72 -14.34 8.68
C LEU A 136 1.88 -13.98 7.19
N LEU A 137 1.09 -13.02 6.69
CA LEU A 137 1.17 -12.57 5.31
C LEU A 137 2.45 -11.75 5.06
N VAL A 138 2.84 -10.89 5.99
CA VAL A 138 4.06 -10.07 5.91
C VAL A 138 5.31 -10.94 5.95
N ASP A 139 5.36 -11.94 6.82
CA ASP A 139 6.46 -12.92 6.89
C ASP A 139 6.63 -13.68 5.57
N ARG A 140 5.54 -13.86 4.83
CA ARG A 140 5.52 -14.49 3.50
C ARG A 140 5.75 -13.51 2.36
N GLY A 141 6.18 -12.28 2.67
CA GLY A 141 6.52 -11.25 1.70
C GLY A 141 5.31 -10.58 1.06
N TRP A 142 4.09 -10.85 1.55
CA TRP A 142 2.89 -10.17 1.08
C TRP A 142 2.69 -8.86 1.84
N LEU A 143 2.72 -7.76 1.09
CA LEU A 143 2.40 -6.42 1.59
C LEU A 143 1.08 -5.96 0.95
N PRO A 144 0.02 -5.71 1.74
CA PRO A 144 -1.23 -5.22 1.21
C PRO A 144 -1.07 -3.82 0.60
N PRO A 145 -1.98 -3.41 -0.31
CA PRO A 145 -2.08 -2.01 -0.71
C PRO A 145 -2.11 -1.08 0.52
N TYR A 146 -1.44 0.06 0.44
CA TYR A 146 -1.29 0.96 1.59
C TYR A 146 -2.65 1.40 2.17
N GLU A 147 -3.68 1.51 1.34
CA GLU A 147 -5.05 1.83 1.78
C GLU A 147 -5.60 0.80 2.78
N VAL A 148 -5.26 -0.47 2.59
CA VAL A 148 -5.62 -1.57 3.49
C VAL A 148 -4.80 -1.46 4.78
N LEU A 149 -3.49 -1.25 4.69
CA LEU A 149 -2.60 -1.05 5.85
C LEU A 149 -3.00 0.17 6.71
N ALA A 150 -3.40 1.27 6.07
CA ALA A 150 -3.81 2.50 6.74
C ALA A 150 -5.12 2.36 7.53
N GLY A 151 -6.00 1.44 7.12
CA GLY A 151 -7.26 1.16 7.82
C GLY A 151 -7.07 0.43 9.16
N LEU A 152 -6.04 -0.40 9.27
CA LEU A 152 -5.79 -1.25 10.44
C LEU A 152 -5.39 -0.48 11.69
N GLY A 153 -4.72 0.68 11.53
CA GLY A 153 -4.28 1.51 12.64
C GLY A 153 -5.37 2.39 13.26
N ASN A 154 -6.60 2.37 12.75
CA ASN A 154 -7.69 3.26 13.20
C ASN A 154 -8.69 2.58 14.15
N HIS A 155 -8.49 1.31 14.51
CA HIS A 155 -9.44 0.55 15.35
C HIS A 155 -9.29 0.76 16.88
N ASP A 156 -8.32 1.56 17.35
CA ASP A 156 -8.06 1.78 18.79
C ASP A 156 -8.71 3.05 19.38
N SER A 157 -9.99 3.34 19.08
CA SER A 157 -10.67 4.48 19.74
C SER A 157 -12.15 4.31 20.07
N SER A 158 -12.68 3.09 20.15
CA SER A 158 -14.00 2.86 20.76
C SER A 158 -14.11 1.46 21.36
N ALA A 159 -13.66 1.36 22.61
CA ALA A 159 -14.19 0.44 23.62
C ALA A 159 -13.84 0.99 25.01
#